data_AF-A0AAE9XKJ4-F1
#
_entry.id   AF-A0AAE9XKJ4-F1
#
_cell.length_a   1.000
_cell.length_b   1.000
_cell.length_c   1.000
_cell.angle_alpha   90.00
_cell.angle_beta   90.00
_cell.angle_gamma   90.00
#
_symmetry.space_group_name_H-M   'P 1'
#
loop_
_entity.id
_entity.type
_entity.pdbx_description
1 polymer ?
#
loop_
_entity_poly.entity_id
_entity_poly.type
_entity_poly.pdbx_seq_one_letter_code
_entity_poly.pdbx_strand_id
1 'polypeptide(L)'
;MEPLFPVPRVTESFIDGIIKDLGWHRYEELMHLKAGRKNADYIGPNAVLELKLIEKEGILEPGRQDKVAKIFDRSSDGKTEIDIDLDSVDVSFREAIEEIISKPLQGPLKKASAQIKDTRADLNAVRHAGILIVVNNGYSYLTHENFCKLIIDRVRRDSSQIDYAFCITPSCHQGGLGIVVHFQADCLARQEIGSNKWTHEVAFREKLMDRYGDAMTAMMRDQLNPEFWDNRLDPIRDIVFEREGIRYIRRAPGVPDSQFR
;
A
#
# COMPACT_ATOMS: atom_id res chain seq x y z
N MET A 1 9.69 14.39 -14.82
CA MET A 1 9.54 15.50 -13.87
C MET A 1 10.34 15.15 -12.63
N GLU A 2 11.32 15.96 -12.26
CA GLU A 2 12.11 15.73 -11.04
C GLU A 2 11.28 16.08 -9.79
N PRO A 3 11.43 15.34 -8.68
CA PRO A 3 10.73 15.65 -7.43
C PRO A 3 11.19 16.99 -6.85
N LEU A 4 10.25 17.84 -6.45
CA LEU A 4 10.54 19.16 -5.87
C LEU A 4 10.90 19.08 -4.38
N PHE A 5 10.37 18.09 -3.66
CA PHE A 5 10.63 17.89 -2.23
C PHE A 5 10.83 16.41 -1.92
N PRO A 6 11.64 16.06 -0.91
CA PRO A 6 11.89 14.69 -0.52
C PRO A 6 10.79 14.17 0.42
N VAL A 7 9.56 14.07 -0.09
CA VAL A 7 8.40 13.61 0.71
C VAL A 7 8.72 12.24 1.32
N PRO A 8 8.59 12.05 2.65
CA PRO A 8 9.02 10.82 3.31
C PRO A 8 8.20 9.62 2.86
N ARG A 9 8.89 8.52 2.55
CA ARG A 9 8.24 7.20 2.40
C ARG A 9 8.00 6.56 3.77
N VAL A 10 7.08 5.59 3.84
CA VAL A 10 6.93 4.76 5.03
C VAL A 10 7.89 3.56 4.93
N THR A 11 8.91 3.52 5.78
CA THR A 11 9.89 2.43 5.85
C THR A 11 9.56 1.44 6.98
N GLU A 12 10.31 0.35 7.06
CA GLU A 12 10.25 -0.55 8.21
C GLU A 12 10.65 0.17 9.51
N SER A 13 11.74 0.94 9.50
CA SER A 13 12.15 1.76 10.65
C SER A 13 11.11 2.81 11.06
N PHE A 14 10.29 3.27 10.09
CA PHE A 14 9.15 4.13 10.37
C PHE A 14 8.07 3.38 11.16
N ILE A 15 7.74 2.15 10.79
CA ILE A 15 6.79 1.31 11.52
C ILE A 15 7.36 0.87 12.87
N ASP A 16 8.65 0.51 12.95
CA ASP A 16 9.31 0.09 14.18
C ASP A 16 9.16 1.11 15.30
N GLY A 17 9.30 2.40 14.97
CA GLY A 17 9.11 3.42 16.00
C GLY A 17 7.66 3.59 16.42
N ILE A 18 6.67 3.37 15.53
CA ILE A 18 5.25 3.34 15.94
C ILE A 18 5.02 2.18 16.92
N ILE A 19 5.55 1.01 16.59
CA ILE A 19 5.48 -0.19 17.45
C ILE A 19 6.10 0.13 18.81
N LYS A 20 7.27 0.76 18.84
CA LYS A 20 7.95 1.19 20.07
C LYS A 20 7.15 2.24 20.86
N ASP A 21 6.58 3.23 20.19
CA ASP A 21 5.80 4.31 20.81
C ASP A 21 4.49 3.79 21.43
N LEU A 22 3.98 2.65 20.94
CA LEU A 22 2.85 1.93 21.52
C LEU A 22 3.26 0.96 22.66
N GLY A 23 4.56 0.84 22.94
CA GLY A 23 5.10 -0.13 23.91
C GLY A 23 5.00 -1.58 23.44
N TRP A 24 4.95 -1.80 22.13
CA TRP A 24 4.91 -3.11 21.50
C TRP A 24 6.32 -3.55 21.11
N HIS A 25 6.46 -4.76 20.57
CA HIS A 25 7.78 -5.38 20.36
C HIS A 25 7.92 -5.96 18.97
N ARG A 26 9.16 -5.96 18.46
CA ARG A 26 9.51 -6.86 17.35
C ARG A 26 9.54 -8.29 17.88
N TYR A 27 9.05 -9.24 17.09
CA TYR A 27 9.04 -10.64 17.54
C TYR A 27 10.45 -11.17 17.85
N GLU A 28 11.44 -10.75 17.06
CA GLU A 28 12.84 -11.13 17.22
C GLU A 28 13.47 -10.66 18.55
N GLU A 29 12.93 -9.60 19.15
CA GLU A 29 13.39 -9.09 20.45
C GLU A 29 12.89 -9.95 21.61
N LEU A 30 11.74 -10.60 21.45
CA LEU A 30 11.10 -11.44 22.47
C LEU A 30 11.61 -12.87 22.45
N MET A 31 12.01 -13.36 21.28
CA MET A 31 12.43 -14.74 21.07
C MET A 31 13.86 -14.78 20.56
N HIS A 32 14.74 -15.53 21.21
CA HIS A 32 16.05 -15.90 20.63
C HIS A 32 15.82 -16.84 19.44
N LEU A 33 15.56 -16.24 18.27
CA LEU A 33 15.22 -16.95 17.05
C LEU A 33 16.38 -17.82 16.58
N LYS A 34 16.05 -19.04 16.14
CA LYS A 34 16.95 -19.83 15.31
C LYS A 34 17.04 -19.17 13.93
N ALA A 35 18.27 -18.98 13.44
CA ALA A 35 18.52 -18.40 12.13
C ALA A 35 17.67 -19.05 11.02
N GLY A 36 17.00 -18.24 10.21
CA GLY A 36 16.23 -18.68 9.04
C GLY A 36 14.76 -19.04 9.29
N ARG A 37 14.25 -18.96 10.53
CA ARG A 37 12.82 -19.16 10.79
C ARG A 37 12.01 -17.92 10.42
N LYS A 38 11.04 -18.11 9.52
CA LYS A 38 10.09 -17.04 9.14
C LYS A 38 9.03 -16.88 10.22
N ASN A 39 8.81 -15.65 10.64
CA ASN A 39 7.88 -15.25 11.68
C ASN A 39 7.24 -13.91 11.31
N ALA A 40 6.27 -13.49 12.10
CA ALA A 40 5.63 -12.20 11.94
C ALA A 40 6.49 -11.09 12.55
N ASP A 41 6.49 -9.91 11.95
CA ASP A 41 7.40 -8.83 12.35
C ASP A 41 7.18 -8.34 13.79
N TYR A 42 5.92 -8.22 14.24
CA TYR A 42 5.58 -7.53 15.50
C TYR A 42 4.55 -8.25 16.36
N ILE A 43 4.62 -7.99 17.67
CA ILE A 43 3.68 -8.46 18.69
C ILE A 43 3.12 -7.27 19.47
N GLY A 44 1.79 -7.18 19.52
CA GLY A 44 1.06 -6.22 20.33
C GLY A 44 0.05 -6.93 21.26
N PRO A 45 -0.67 -6.17 22.11
CA PRO A 45 -1.68 -6.73 23.00
C PRO A 45 -2.74 -7.51 22.22
N ASN A 46 -2.81 -8.82 22.45
CA ASN A 46 -3.70 -9.73 21.75
C ASN A 46 -3.60 -9.66 20.21
N ALA A 47 -2.45 -9.30 19.66
CA ALA A 47 -2.25 -9.15 18.22
C ALA A 47 -0.87 -9.64 17.76
N VAL A 48 -0.85 -10.26 16.58
CA VAL A 48 0.36 -10.61 15.82
C VAL A 48 0.29 -9.87 14.51
N LEU A 49 1.30 -9.06 14.20
CA LEU A 49 1.29 -8.15 13.07
C LEU A 49 2.42 -8.47 12.11
N GLU A 50 2.11 -8.46 10.82
CA GLU A 50 3.07 -8.59 9.74
C GLU A 50 3.07 -7.33 8.88
N LEU A 51 4.25 -6.84 8.51
CA LEU A 51 4.44 -5.72 7.60
C LEU A 51 4.73 -6.18 6.17
N LYS A 52 4.07 -5.51 5.22
CA LYS A 52 4.40 -5.59 3.80
C LYS A 52 4.49 -4.20 3.19
N LEU A 53 5.70 -3.84 2.79
CA LEU A 53 5.97 -2.67 1.97
C LEU A 53 5.82 -3.04 0.49
N ILE A 54 4.88 -2.40 -0.19
CA ILE A 54 4.66 -2.55 -1.63
C ILE A 54 5.37 -1.39 -2.33
N GLU A 55 6.49 -1.68 -2.97
CA GLU A 55 7.43 -0.66 -3.45
C GLU A 55 7.53 -0.57 -4.98
N LYS A 56 6.94 -1.51 -5.71
CA LYS A 56 7.03 -1.58 -7.17
C LYS A 56 5.66 -1.38 -7.81
N GLU A 57 5.64 -0.52 -8.82
CA GLU A 57 4.47 -0.30 -9.66
C GLU A 57 4.20 -1.54 -10.52
N GLY A 58 3.13 -2.27 -10.17
CA GLY A 58 2.85 -3.55 -10.80
C GLY A 58 2.49 -3.42 -12.28
N ILE A 59 1.76 -2.37 -12.66
CA ILE A 59 1.26 -2.26 -14.04
C ILE A 59 2.36 -1.94 -15.07
N LEU A 60 3.54 -1.50 -14.62
CA LEU A 60 4.69 -1.24 -15.51
C LEU A 60 5.40 -2.51 -15.96
N GLU A 61 5.13 -3.67 -15.35
CA GLU A 61 5.70 -4.94 -15.82
C GLU A 61 5.16 -5.31 -17.21
N PRO A 62 6.03 -5.57 -18.22
CA PRO A 62 5.61 -5.80 -19.60
C PRO A 62 4.55 -6.90 -19.75
N GLY A 63 4.73 -8.02 -19.06
CA GLY A 63 3.77 -9.13 -19.12
C GLY A 63 2.40 -8.82 -18.48
N ARG A 64 2.27 -7.75 -17.69
CA ARG A 64 0.97 -7.26 -17.20
C ARG A 64 0.37 -6.26 -18.17
N GLN A 65 1.17 -5.38 -18.76
CA GLN A 65 0.75 -4.51 -19.86
C GLN A 65 0.14 -5.32 -21.01
N ASP A 66 0.77 -6.44 -21.39
CA ASP A 66 0.23 -7.32 -22.44
C ASP A 66 -1.13 -7.91 -22.07
N LYS A 67 -1.34 -8.26 -20.79
CA LYS A 67 -2.62 -8.78 -20.31
C LYS A 67 -3.68 -7.70 -20.26
N VAL A 68 -3.31 -6.47 -19.88
CA VAL A 68 -4.22 -5.32 -19.89
C VAL A 68 -4.61 -4.99 -21.31
N ALA A 69 -3.66 -4.91 -22.25
CA ALA A 69 -3.95 -4.65 -23.67
C ALA A 69 -4.95 -5.66 -24.24
N LYS A 70 -4.75 -6.96 -23.94
CA LYS A 70 -5.63 -8.07 -24.37
C LYS A 70 -7.08 -7.97 -23.92
N ILE A 71 -7.37 -7.22 -22.84
CA ILE A 71 -8.75 -6.97 -22.41
C ILE A 71 -9.51 -6.18 -23.48
N PHE A 72 -8.81 -5.36 -24.26
CA PHE A 72 -9.38 -4.40 -25.20
C PHE A 72 -9.31 -4.84 -26.68
N ASP A 73 -8.73 -6.00 -27.00
CA ASP A 73 -8.44 -6.49 -28.37
C ASP A 73 -9.62 -6.43 -29.37
N ARG A 74 -10.88 -6.48 -28.89
CA ARG A 74 -12.09 -6.42 -29.73
C ARG A 74 -12.89 -5.13 -29.61
N SER A 75 -12.50 -4.25 -28.70
CA SER A 75 -13.23 -3.02 -28.35
C SER A 75 -12.44 -1.76 -28.69
N SER A 76 -11.26 -1.94 -29.29
CA SER A 76 -10.33 -0.88 -29.69
C SER A 76 -10.46 -0.44 -31.15
N ASP A 77 -11.41 -0.98 -31.93
CA ASP A 77 -11.54 -0.67 -33.36
C ASP A 77 -11.55 0.86 -33.61
N GLY A 78 -10.47 1.34 -34.24
CA GLY A 78 -10.24 2.74 -34.58
C GLY A 78 -9.75 3.66 -33.46
N LYS A 79 -9.55 3.17 -32.23
CA LYS A 79 -9.01 3.96 -31.11
C LYS A 79 -7.48 3.93 -31.09
N THR A 80 -6.87 5.11 -31.00
CA THR A 80 -5.43 5.28 -30.81
C THR A 80 -5.03 5.45 -29.34
N GLU A 81 -6.00 5.73 -28.46
CA GLU A 81 -5.81 5.89 -27.02
C GLU A 81 -6.94 5.18 -26.23
N ILE A 82 -6.56 4.50 -25.16
CA ILE A 82 -7.46 3.80 -24.23
C ILE A 82 -7.16 4.26 -22.80
N ASP A 83 -8.18 4.76 -22.13
CA ASP A 83 -8.14 5.04 -20.69
C ASP A 83 -8.23 3.72 -19.91
N ILE A 84 -7.27 3.52 -19.02
CA ILE A 84 -7.18 2.34 -18.16
C ILE A 84 -7.32 2.70 -16.68
N ASP A 85 -7.74 3.91 -16.32
CA ASP A 85 -8.00 4.26 -14.92
C ASP A 85 -9.18 3.43 -14.37
N LEU A 86 -9.00 2.79 -13.21
CA LEU A 86 -10.04 1.95 -12.60
C LEU A 86 -11.31 2.74 -12.26
N ASP A 87 -11.17 4.04 -11.98
CA ASP A 87 -12.28 4.87 -11.54
C ASP A 87 -13.15 5.34 -12.74
N SER A 88 -12.55 5.47 -13.93
CA SER A 88 -13.24 5.93 -15.16
C SER A 88 -13.56 4.82 -16.15
N VAL A 89 -12.82 3.71 -16.13
CA VAL A 89 -13.00 2.60 -17.08
C VAL A 89 -14.37 1.95 -16.91
N ASP A 90 -14.93 1.49 -18.03
CA ASP A 90 -16.18 0.74 -18.04
C ASP A 90 -16.11 -0.47 -17.10
N VAL A 91 -17.21 -0.70 -16.37
CA VAL A 91 -17.34 -1.77 -15.38
C VAL A 91 -17.01 -3.14 -15.97
N SER A 92 -17.34 -3.38 -17.24
CA SER A 92 -17.06 -4.65 -17.94
C SER A 92 -15.56 -4.96 -18.08
N PHE A 93 -14.70 -3.93 -18.11
CA PHE A 93 -13.24 -4.11 -18.16
C PHE A 93 -12.59 -4.02 -16.79
N ARG A 94 -13.19 -3.23 -15.87
CA ARG A 94 -12.64 -2.95 -14.54
C ARG A 94 -12.25 -4.21 -13.78
N GLU A 95 -13.16 -5.18 -13.67
CA GLU A 95 -12.90 -6.42 -12.91
C GLU A 95 -11.72 -7.22 -13.48
N ALA A 96 -11.57 -7.26 -14.80
CA ALA A 96 -10.47 -7.96 -15.46
C ALA A 96 -9.12 -7.27 -15.20
N ILE A 97 -9.09 -5.93 -15.20
CA ILE A 97 -7.91 -5.15 -14.85
C ILE A 97 -7.55 -5.34 -13.37
N GLU A 98 -8.54 -5.23 -12.47
CA GLU A 98 -8.37 -5.46 -11.02
C GLU A 98 -7.76 -6.85 -10.74
N GLU A 99 -8.21 -7.89 -11.45
CA GLU A 99 -7.65 -9.24 -11.30
C GLU A 99 -6.19 -9.31 -11.77
N ILE A 100 -5.80 -8.63 -12.85
CA ILE A 100 -4.40 -8.58 -13.30
C ILE A 100 -3.52 -7.87 -12.27
N ILE A 101 -3.99 -6.75 -11.73
CA ILE A 101 -3.23 -5.86 -10.85
C ILE A 101 -3.11 -6.42 -9.43
N SER A 102 -4.09 -7.18 -8.97
CA SER A 102 -4.09 -7.78 -7.64
C SER A 102 -3.29 -9.08 -7.54
N LYS A 103 -3.01 -9.78 -8.65
CA LYS A 103 -2.21 -11.02 -8.67
C LYS A 103 -0.83 -10.91 -7.98
N PRO A 104 -0.03 -9.85 -8.22
CA PRO A 104 1.27 -9.67 -7.56
C PRO A 104 1.17 -9.53 -6.04
N LEU A 105 0.02 -9.06 -5.53
CA LEU A 105 -0.23 -8.91 -4.10
C LEU A 105 -0.48 -10.27 -3.42
N GLN A 106 -0.94 -11.28 -4.17
CA GLN A 106 -1.29 -12.59 -3.61
C GLN A 106 -0.12 -13.30 -2.91
N GLY A 107 1.08 -13.28 -3.52
CA GLY A 107 2.26 -13.96 -2.98
C GLY A 107 2.70 -13.38 -1.61
N PRO A 108 2.93 -12.06 -1.51
CA PRO A 108 3.21 -11.38 -0.25
C PRO A 108 2.15 -11.64 0.83
N LEU A 109 0.86 -11.60 0.49
CA LEU A 109 -0.24 -11.83 1.44
C LEU A 109 -0.27 -13.27 1.96
N LYS A 110 -0.07 -14.26 1.09
CA LYS A 110 0.04 -15.68 1.51
C LYS A 110 1.22 -15.90 2.46
N LYS A 111 2.36 -15.26 2.20
CA LYS A 111 3.53 -15.32 3.09
C LYS A 111 3.21 -14.70 4.45
N ALA A 112 2.59 -13.51 4.46
CA ALA A 112 2.16 -12.86 5.69
C ALA A 112 1.21 -13.73 6.51
N SER A 113 0.23 -14.35 5.84
CA SER A 113 -0.71 -15.27 6.50
C SER A 113 -0.01 -16.46 7.15
N ALA A 114 0.98 -17.06 6.48
CA ALA A 114 1.78 -18.14 7.04
C ALA A 114 2.64 -17.68 8.23
N GLN A 115 3.29 -16.51 8.12
CA GLN A 115 4.10 -15.93 9.20
C GLN A 115 3.28 -15.64 10.46
N ILE A 116 2.08 -15.09 10.31
CA ILE A 116 1.14 -14.87 11.43
C ILE A 116 0.75 -16.20 12.08
N LYS A 117 0.44 -17.22 11.29
CA LYS A 117 0.09 -18.56 11.79
C LYS A 117 1.20 -19.16 12.64
N ASP A 118 2.42 -19.17 12.10
CA ASP A 118 3.57 -19.79 12.74
C ASP A 118 3.92 -19.06 14.04
N THR A 119 3.82 -17.73 14.05
CA THR A 119 4.07 -16.90 15.23
C THR A 119 3.02 -17.09 16.32
N ARG A 120 1.74 -17.18 15.96
CA ARG A 120 0.67 -17.52 16.91
C ARG A 120 0.89 -18.90 17.54
N ALA A 121 1.34 -19.87 16.75
CA ALA A 121 1.63 -21.21 17.24
C ALA A 121 2.79 -21.18 18.24
N ASP A 122 3.86 -20.44 17.93
CA ASP A 122 5.03 -20.31 18.82
C ASP A 122 4.68 -19.67 20.16
N LEU A 123 3.79 -18.68 20.16
CA LEU A 123 3.38 -17.96 21.37
C LEU A 123 2.25 -18.64 22.14
N ASN A 124 1.74 -19.79 21.68
CA ASN A 124 0.48 -20.38 22.14
C ASN A 124 -0.68 -19.36 22.12
N ALA A 125 -0.63 -18.42 21.18
CA ALA A 125 -1.46 -17.23 21.10
C ALA A 125 -2.50 -17.34 19.98
N VAL A 126 -3.11 -18.52 19.82
CA VAL A 126 -4.04 -18.82 18.71
C VAL A 126 -5.24 -17.87 18.66
N ARG A 127 -5.59 -17.23 19.79
CA ARG A 127 -6.68 -16.25 19.90
C ARG A 127 -6.29 -14.81 19.59
N HIS A 128 -4.99 -14.51 19.45
CA HIS A 128 -4.55 -13.16 19.09
C HIS A 128 -4.99 -12.83 17.68
N ALA A 129 -5.43 -11.59 17.42
CA ALA A 129 -5.79 -11.12 16.10
C ALA A 129 -4.57 -11.07 15.17
N GLY A 130 -4.79 -11.36 13.89
CA GLY A 130 -3.76 -11.41 12.86
C GLY A 130 -3.88 -10.16 12.03
N ILE A 131 -2.91 -9.26 12.13
CA ILE A 131 -2.97 -7.96 11.48
C ILE A 131 -1.95 -7.93 10.35
N LEU A 132 -2.41 -7.61 9.14
CA LEU A 132 -1.52 -7.25 8.04
C LEU A 132 -1.41 -5.74 8.01
N ILE A 133 -0.23 -5.18 8.26
CA ILE A 133 0.08 -3.80 7.92
C ILE A 133 0.61 -3.81 6.48
N VAL A 134 -0.09 -3.15 5.57
CA VAL A 134 0.33 -3.09 4.17
C VAL A 134 0.45 -1.64 3.72
N VAL A 135 1.62 -1.31 3.20
CA VAL A 135 1.98 0.06 2.81
C VAL A 135 2.13 0.12 1.30
N ASN A 136 1.35 0.99 0.66
CA ASN A 136 1.52 1.31 -0.74
C ASN A 136 2.50 2.48 -0.91
N ASN A 137 3.79 2.17 -1.03
CA ASN A 137 4.82 3.18 -1.38
C ASN A 137 5.05 3.28 -2.89
N GLY A 138 4.61 2.29 -3.68
CA GLY A 138 5.07 2.09 -5.06
C GLY A 138 4.01 2.03 -6.14
N TYR A 139 2.74 1.80 -5.82
CA TYR A 139 1.65 1.89 -6.79
C TYR A 139 1.16 3.34 -6.86
N SER A 140 1.60 4.04 -7.88
CA SER A 140 1.05 5.31 -8.36
C SER A 140 -0.28 5.11 -9.11
N TYR A 141 -0.51 3.90 -9.64
CA TYR A 141 -1.72 3.53 -10.39
C TYR A 141 -2.97 3.46 -9.51
N LEU A 142 -2.86 2.91 -8.30
CA LEU A 142 -3.99 2.67 -7.40
C LEU A 142 -4.22 3.87 -6.50
N THR A 143 -5.46 4.34 -6.43
CA THR A 143 -5.94 5.19 -5.32
C THR A 143 -5.91 4.41 -4.00
N HIS A 144 -6.00 5.10 -2.88
CA HIS A 144 -6.06 4.45 -1.57
C HIS A 144 -7.25 3.47 -1.49
N GLU A 145 -8.41 3.91 -1.97
CA GLU A 145 -9.66 3.16 -1.94
C GLU A 145 -9.54 1.89 -2.80
N ASN A 146 -8.99 1.99 -4.01
CA ASN A 146 -8.77 0.84 -4.88
C ASN A 146 -7.70 -0.11 -4.31
N PHE A 147 -6.63 0.42 -3.72
CA PHE A 147 -5.63 -0.40 -3.04
C PHE A 147 -6.23 -1.20 -1.87
N CYS A 148 -6.95 -0.52 -0.98
CA CYS A 148 -7.70 -1.09 0.14
C CYS A 148 -8.64 -2.21 -0.32
N LYS A 149 -9.44 -1.94 -1.37
CA LYS A 149 -10.37 -2.91 -1.97
C LYS A 149 -9.63 -4.17 -2.45
N LEU A 150 -8.57 -4.01 -3.24
CA LEU A 150 -7.82 -5.16 -3.76
C LEU A 150 -7.14 -5.98 -2.66
N ILE A 151 -6.61 -5.32 -1.63
CA ILE A 151 -6.01 -5.99 -0.47
C ILE A 151 -7.07 -6.82 0.26
N ILE A 152 -8.20 -6.23 0.63
CA ILE A 152 -9.19 -6.94 1.44
C ILE A 152 -9.83 -8.10 0.68
N ASP A 153 -10.05 -7.95 -0.63
CA ASP A 153 -10.54 -9.03 -1.49
C ASP A 153 -9.55 -10.20 -1.55
N ARG A 154 -8.24 -9.91 -1.63
CA ARG A 154 -7.21 -10.95 -1.60
C ARG A 154 -7.08 -11.59 -0.22
N VAL A 155 -7.16 -10.80 0.86
CA VAL A 155 -7.13 -11.33 2.23
C VAL A 155 -8.29 -12.31 2.45
N ARG A 156 -9.50 -11.95 2.00
CA ARG A 156 -10.70 -12.80 2.07
C ARG A 156 -10.53 -14.14 1.33
N ARG A 157 -9.95 -14.11 0.14
CA ARG A 157 -9.81 -15.30 -0.74
C ARG A 157 -8.63 -16.19 -0.36
N ASP A 158 -7.49 -15.60 -0.01
CA ASP A 158 -6.20 -16.29 -0.04
C ASP A 158 -5.51 -16.41 1.33
N SER A 159 -5.98 -15.70 2.38
CA SER A 159 -5.21 -15.50 3.61
C SER A 159 -6.04 -15.61 4.89
N SER A 160 -6.40 -16.84 5.28
CA SER A 160 -7.33 -17.11 6.40
C SER A 160 -6.85 -16.68 7.78
N GLN A 161 -5.55 -16.43 7.95
CA GLN A 161 -4.92 -16.10 9.24
C GLN A 161 -4.90 -14.59 9.51
N ILE A 162 -5.23 -13.79 8.50
CA ILE A 162 -5.32 -12.33 8.62
C ILE A 162 -6.75 -11.99 8.99
N ASP A 163 -6.95 -11.38 10.14
CA ASP A 163 -8.26 -10.92 10.60
C ASP A 163 -8.51 -9.48 10.17
N TYR A 164 -7.46 -8.65 10.14
CA TYR A 164 -7.52 -7.25 9.75
C TYR A 164 -6.39 -6.88 8.81
N ALA A 165 -6.69 -6.04 7.81
CA ALA A 165 -5.71 -5.40 6.95
C ALA A 165 -5.70 -3.89 7.23
N PHE A 166 -4.59 -3.39 7.74
CA PHE A 166 -4.32 -1.97 7.96
C PHE A 166 -3.55 -1.43 6.76
N CYS A 167 -4.26 -0.78 5.84
CA CYS A 167 -3.72 -0.27 4.59
C CYS A 167 -3.25 1.17 4.78
N ILE A 168 -2.04 1.48 4.32
CA ILE A 168 -1.42 2.80 4.40
C ILE A 168 -1.04 3.24 3.00
N THR A 169 -1.34 4.47 2.62
CA THR A 169 -0.97 5.03 1.31
C THR A 169 -0.52 6.47 1.47
N PRO A 170 0.80 6.72 1.55
CA PRO A 170 1.34 8.03 1.24
C PRO A 170 1.25 8.27 -0.27
N SER A 171 0.79 9.43 -0.69
CA SER A 171 0.82 9.87 -2.09
C SER A 171 1.35 11.29 -2.21
N CYS A 172 2.22 11.52 -3.19
CA CYS A 172 2.75 12.83 -3.52
C CYS A 172 2.25 13.23 -4.90
N HIS A 173 1.47 14.30 -4.98
CA HIS A 173 1.01 14.88 -6.23
C HIS A 173 1.79 16.17 -6.48
N GLN A 174 2.40 16.27 -7.66
CA GLN A 174 3.24 17.41 -8.03
C GLN A 174 2.73 18.07 -9.30
N GLY A 175 2.49 19.38 -9.23
CA GLY A 175 2.08 20.22 -10.34
C GLY A 175 3.10 21.33 -10.60
N GLY A 176 2.76 22.25 -11.50
CA GLY A 176 3.66 23.36 -11.85
C GLY A 176 3.88 24.38 -10.71
N LEU A 177 2.96 24.47 -9.76
CA LEU A 177 2.96 25.50 -8.70
C LEU A 177 3.08 24.94 -7.27
N GLY A 178 3.20 23.62 -7.10
CA GLY A 178 3.33 23.06 -5.76
C GLY A 178 3.21 21.54 -5.68
N ILE A 179 3.23 21.07 -4.43
CA ILE A 179 3.04 19.67 -4.06
C ILE A 179 1.84 19.55 -3.12
N VAL A 180 1.09 18.47 -3.28
CA VAL A 180 0.05 18.05 -2.32
C VAL A 180 0.39 16.63 -1.89
N VAL A 181 0.48 16.42 -0.58
CA VAL A 181 0.74 15.11 0.01
C VAL A 181 -0.53 14.64 0.68
N HIS A 182 -1.03 13.47 0.27
CA HIS A 182 -2.07 12.77 1.02
C HIS A 182 -1.46 11.60 1.77
N PHE A 183 -1.95 11.38 2.97
CA PHE A 183 -1.53 10.27 3.81
C PHE A 183 -2.77 9.61 4.39
N GLN A 184 -3.19 8.51 3.76
CA GLN A 184 -4.43 7.82 4.09
C GLN A 184 -4.13 6.48 4.77
N ALA A 185 -4.98 6.11 5.73
CA ALA A 185 -4.82 4.88 6.49
C ALA A 185 -6.16 4.31 6.98
N ASP A 186 -6.52 3.13 6.47
CA ASP A 186 -7.77 2.44 6.77
C ASP A 186 -7.54 1.02 7.28
N CYS A 187 -8.37 0.60 8.23
CA CYS A 187 -8.34 -0.74 8.80
C CYS A 187 -9.59 -1.51 8.39
N LEU A 188 -9.39 -2.62 7.70
CA LEU A 188 -10.45 -3.41 7.09
C LEU A 188 -10.50 -4.79 7.72
N ALA A 189 -11.67 -5.20 8.20
CA ALA A 189 -11.87 -6.55 8.72
C ALA A 189 -12.07 -7.55 7.58
N ARG A 190 -11.44 -8.73 7.68
CA ARG A 190 -11.59 -9.81 6.68
C ARG A 190 -13.05 -10.21 6.52
N GLN A 191 -13.75 -10.42 7.62
CA GLN A 191 -15.20 -10.69 7.63
C GLN A 191 -15.94 -9.48 8.17
N GLU A 192 -17.04 -9.11 7.51
CA GLU A 192 -18.01 -8.15 8.03
C GLU A 192 -18.75 -8.81 9.20
N ILE A 193 -18.12 -8.83 10.36
CA ILE A 193 -18.76 -9.23 11.61
C ILE A 193 -18.98 -7.93 12.39
N GLY A 194 -20.24 -7.67 12.74
CA GLY A 194 -20.72 -6.41 13.29
C GLY A 194 -19.73 -5.70 14.23
N SER A 195 -19.43 -4.44 13.91
CA SER A 195 -18.66 -3.45 14.68
C SER A 195 -17.34 -3.85 15.35
N ASN A 196 -16.84 -5.09 15.23
CA ASN A 196 -15.61 -5.53 15.88
C ASN A 196 -14.41 -5.00 15.10
N LYS A 197 -14.12 -3.72 15.31
CA LYS A 197 -12.86 -3.09 14.93
C LYS A 197 -11.72 -3.72 15.74
N TRP A 198 -10.53 -3.72 15.16
CA TRP A 198 -9.33 -4.06 15.92
C TRP A 198 -9.20 -3.06 17.08
N THR A 199 -9.15 -3.55 18.31
CA THR A 199 -9.21 -2.73 19.54
C THR A 199 -8.16 -1.61 19.58
N HIS A 200 -7.01 -1.83 18.94
CA HIS A 200 -5.89 -0.87 18.93
C HIS A 200 -5.78 -0.06 17.64
N GLU A 201 -6.75 -0.15 16.72
CA GLU A 201 -6.76 0.59 15.45
C GLU A 201 -6.57 2.10 15.66
N VAL A 202 -7.32 2.69 16.60
CA VAL A 202 -7.30 4.14 16.84
C VAL A 202 -5.93 4.59 17.33
N ALA A 203 -5.40 3.93 18.36
CA ALA A 203 -4.09 4.26 18.91
C ALA A 203 -2.96 4.07 17.87
N PHE A 204 -3.04 3.00 17.07
CA PHE A 204 -2.08 2.77 15.99
C PHE A 204 -2.16 3.86 14.92
N ARG A 205 -3.38 4.24 14.49
CA ARG A 205 -3.59 5.33 13.51
C ARG A 205 -3.10 6.67 14.05
N GLU A 206 -3.36 7.00 15.30
CA GLU A 206 -2.88 8.25 15.91
C GLU A 206 -1.35 8.32 15.89
N LYS A 207 -0.65 7.27 16.34
CA LYS A 207 0.81 7.22 16.30
C LYS A 207 1.38 7.24 14.88
N LEU A 208 0.70 6.62 13.94
CA LEU A 208 1.05 6.69 12.52
C LEU A 208 0.98 8.14 12.01
N MET A 209 -0.11 8.85 12.32
CA MET A 209 -0.34 10.23 11.86
C MET A 209 0.63 11.21 12.53
N ASP A 210 0.83 11.11 13.85
CA ASP A 210 1.78 11.93 14.61
C ASP A 210 3.18 11.80 14.00
N ARG A 211 3.65 10.56 13.82
CA ARG A 211 5.00 10.28 13.31
C ARG A 211 5.18 10.73 11.87
N TYR A 212 4.15 10.63 11.04
CA TYR A 212 4.20 11.15 9.68
C TYR A 212 4.23 12.69 9.66
N GLY A 213 3.46 13.34 10.55
CA GLY A 213 3.50 14.79 10.75
C GLY A 213 4.87 15.29 11.21
N ASP A 214 5.51 14.56 12.11
CA ASP A 214 6.89 14.85 12.54
C ASP A 214 7.89 14.68 11.40
N ALA A 215 7.77 13.61 10.61
CA ALA A 215 8.62 13.38 9.44
C ALA A 215 8.46 14.50 8.39
N MET A 216 7.23 14.91 8.10
CA MET A 216 6.95 16.05 7.22
C MET A 216 7.52 17.36 7.78
N THR A 217 7.42 17.60 9.08
CA THR A 217 7.98 18.78 9.74
C THR A 217 9.50 18.80 9.68
N ALA A 218 10.14 17.66 9.92
CA ALA A 218 11.59 17.50 9.80
C ALA A 218 12.06 17.73 8.36
N MET A 219 11.38 17.12 7.39
CA MET A 219 11.63 17.33 5.96
C MET A 219 11.52 18.82 5.59
N MET A 220 10.49 19.53 6.06
CA MET A 220 10.33 20.96 5.78
C MET A 220 11.42 21.84 6.41
N ARG A 221 11.98 21.44 7.55
CA ARG A 221 13.04 22.18 8.24
C ARG A 221 14.41 21.98 7.61
N ASP A 222 14.67 20.80 7.05
CA ASP A 222 16.00 20.40 6.57
C ASP A 222 15.92 19.71 5.20
N GLN A 223 15.35 20.42 4.21
CA GLN A 223 15.11 19.90 2.86
C GLN A 223 16.40 19.55 2.09
N LEU A 224 17.56 20.02 2.54
CA LEU A 224 18.85 19.74 1.91
C LEU A 224 19.52 18.49 2.46
N ASN A 225 18.96 17.85 3.48
CA ASN A 225 19.48 16.62 4.03
C ASN A 225 19.40 15.48 3.00
N PRO A 226 20.55 14.91 2.56
CA PRO A 226 20.58 13.85 1.56
C PRO A 226 19.78 12.60 1.95
N GLU A 227 19.70 12.28 3.24
CA GLU A 227 18.99 11.08 3.71
C GLU A 227 17.49 11.11 3.38
N PHE A 228 16.88 12.30 3.37
CA PHE A 228 15.49 12.46 2.95
C PHE A 228 15.32 12.19 1.47
N TRP A 229 16.28 12.60 0.64
CA TRP A 229 16.22 12.41 -0.82
C TRP A 229 16.42 10.96 -1.23
N ASP A 230 17.24 10.21 -0.50
CA ASP A 230 17.47 8.78 -0.72
C ASP A 230 16.24 7.93 -0.37
N ASN A 231 15.45 8.37 0.62
CA ASN A 231 14.27 7.66 1.13
C ASN A 231 12.96 8.40 0.86
N ARG A 232 12.86 9.10 -0.27
CA ARG A 232 11.64 9.81 -0.63
C ARG A 232 10.61 8.93 -1.34
N LEU A 233 9.37 9.38 -1.31
CA LEU A 233 8.28 8.95 -2.16
C LEU A 233 8.37 9.69 -3.50
N ASP A 234 8.28 8.97 -4.61
CA ASP A 234 8.22 9.59 -5.92
C ASP A 234 6.83 10.19 -6.19
N PRO A 235 6.75 11.34 -6.88
CA PRO A 235 5.47 11.90 -7.29
C PRO A 235 4.68 10.95 -8.18
N ILE A 236 3.36 10.91 -8.02
CA ILE A 236 2.44 10.20 -8.91
C ILE A 236 2.57 10.78 -10.31
N ARG A 237 2.68 9.89 -11.30
CA ARG A 237 2.86 10.22 -12.71
C ARG A 237 1.82 9.51 -13.56
N ASP A 238 1.64 10.03 -14.78
CA ASP A 238 0.91 9.32 -15.81
C ASP A 238 1.56 7.95 -16.02
N ILE A 239 0.72 6.93 -16.13
CA ILE A 239 1.11 5.59 -16.53
C ILE A 239 0.74 5.46 -17.99
N VAL A 240 1.76 5.28 -18.82
CA VAL A 240 1.61 5.20 -20.27
C VAL A 240 2.40 4.01 -20.79
N PHE A 241 1.76 3.20 -21.63
CA PHE A 241 2.45 2.20 -22.44
C PHE A 241 1.73 2.03 -23.78
N GLU A 242 2.45 1.51 -24.76
CA GLU A 242 1.93 1.29 -26.11
C GLU A 242 1.94 -0.20 -26.44
N ARG A 243 0.88 -0.69 -27.08
CA ARG A 243 0.81 -2.03 -27.69
C ARG A 243 0.04 -1.94 -28.99
N GLU A 244 0.61 -2.53 -30.05
CA GLU A 244 -0.03 -2.63 -31.37
C GLU A 244 -0.50 -1.27 -31.94
N GLY A 245 0.25 -0.19 -31.66
CA GLY A 245 -0.09 1.17 -32.11
C GLY A 245 -1.16 1.87 -31.28
N ILE A 246 -1.60 1.26 -30.17
CA ILE A 246 -2.58 1.81 -29.24
C ILE A 246 -1.88 2.24 -27.96
N ARG A 247 -2.14 3.48 -27.54
CA ARG A 247 -1.64 4.05 -26.28
C ARG A 247 -2.62 3.75 -25.15
N TYR A 248 -2.15 3.09 -24.10
CA TYR A 248 -2.91 2.88 -22.87
C TYR A 248 -2.44 3.89 -21.84
N ILE A 249 -3.37 4.63 -21.25
CA ILE A 249 -3.05 5.73 -20.34
C ILE A 249 -3.91 5.68 -19.07
N ARG A 250 -3.25 5.85 -17.93
CA ARG A 250 -3.89 6.36 -16.72
C ARG A 250 -3.23 7.70 -16.40
N ARG A 251 -4.00 8.78 -16.40
CA ARG A 251 -3.50 10.12 -16.09
C ARG A 251 -3.31 10.25 -14.58
N ALA A 252 -2.23 10.88 -14.15
CA ALA A 252 -2.09 11.29 -12.75
C ALA A 252 -3.26 12.21 -12.39
N PRO A 253 -3.85 12.07 -11.19
CA PRO A 253 -4.84 13.02 -10.71
C PRO A 253 -4.23 14.42 -10.70
N GLY A 254 -4.93 15.39 -11.28
CA GLY A 254 -4.48 16.77 -11.28
C GLY A 254 -4.30 17.29 -9.86
N VAL A 255 -3.25 18.06 -9.62
CA VAL A 255 -3.15 18.85 -8.38
C VAL A 255 -4.24 19.92 -8.46
N PRO A 256 -5.15 20.04 -7.47
CA PRO A 256 -6.14 21.10 -7.44
C PRO A 256 -5.44 22.44 -7.63
N ASP A 257 -5.88 23.25 -8.60
CA ASP A 257 -5.35 24.60 -8.77
C ASP A 257 -5.64 25.38 -7.48
N SER A 258 -4.59 25.77 -6.77
CA SER A 258 -4.70 26.50 -5.50
C SER A 258 -5.14 27.96 -5.70
N GLN A 259 -5.53 28.33 -6.92
CA GLN A 259 -6.24 29.57 -7.18
C GLN A 259 -7.60 29.54 -6.47
N PHE A 260 -7.61 30.15 -5.29
CA PHE A 260 -8.75 30.68 -4.55
C PHE A 260 -10.12 30.49 -5.24
N ARG A 261 -10.90 29.54 -4.72
CA ARG A 261 -12.36 29.57 -4.83
C ARG A 261 -12.94 30.21 -3.58
#